data_AF-A0A927PRS3-F1
#
_entry.id   AF-A0A927PRS3-F1
#
_cell.length_a   1.000
_cell.length_b   1.000
_cell.length_c   1.000
_cell.angle_alpha   90.00
_cell.angle_beta   90.00
_cell.angle_gamma   90.00
#
_symmetry.space_group_name_H-M   'P 1'
#
loop_
_entity.id
_entity.type
_entity.pdbx_description
1 polymer ?
#
loop_
_entity_poly.entity_id
_entity_poly.type
_entity_poly.pdbx_seq_one_letter_code
_entity_poly.pdbx_strand_id
1 'polypeptide(L)'
;MRFAILPRQSQESGVALLMRNEGGFIAERRPGERGLAHLIEHVVFHSPTVGSPDDPDHFTRVGLQLTLPAPHVATTSWRESNYFLSSKTPQTGDLDSILALLREAASDLTFRPDTVDGQRISVMQEMADKKLGNEIYASYIAAVAPGSPNDVIDAQNSDDVSTANIDTIRGLYRRLYRPENMMIVVVGNVKVDDLKTLIDKRFGNWAPLTPTSHPAPFPTFQRDHIRPISFSALPQGRRTALVTVVMPTPVPPSSRDRQAQAEVMDLLVTRAVNNRLSTLQPANPAGKVGMFIENGEQGQRQIMLWDNYAEGLWEPAVANLQRVTCDLTVSGFTADEWEAAKLSLTNDLDRRAADMPKVANVDLAKELSHALADGRSLIPPDEMLRYARDTLPRIDVRSGNRWWRRQWGSGVEHLRVEGPEFAKVSDPVSAIRVTANEASSTPNCKAH
;
A
#
# COMPACT_ATOMS: atom_id res chain seq x y z
N MET A 1 23.21 4.78 -2.31
CA MET A 1 22.05 3.97 -2.72
C MET A 1 21.96 2.71 -1.88
N ARG A 2 20.76 2.30 -1.47
CA ARG A 2 20.52 1.01 -0.80
C ARG A 2 20.32 -0.10 -1.83
N PHE A 3 20.56 -1.34 -1.46
CA PHE A 3 20.16 -2.49 -2.27
C PHE A 3 19.84 -3.71 -1.42
N ALA A 4 19.06 -4.63 -1.96
CA ALA A 4 18.72 -5.91 -1.36
C ALA A 4 18.73 -7.01 -2.42
N ILE A 5 19.28 -8.18 -2.07
CA ILE A 5 19.37 -9.33 -2.96
C ILE A 5 18.79 -10.54 -2.23
N LEU A 6 17.77 -11.16 -2.83
CA LEU A 6 17.16 -12.40 -2.35
C LEU A 6 17.44 -13.52 -3.36
N PRO A 7 18.52 -14.30 -3.17
CA PRO A 7 18.75 -15.48 -4.00
C PRO A 7 17.70 -16.55 -3.66
N ARG A 8 17.06 -17.12 -4.68
CA ARG A 8 16.13 -18.25 -4.50
C ARG A 8 16.19 -19.22 -5.66
N GLN A 9 15.95 -20.49 -5.35
CA GLN A 9 15.62 -21.52 -6.34
C GLN A 9 14.09 -21.62 -6.41
N SER A 10 13.49 -21.24 -7.53
CA SER A 10 12.05 -21.25 -7.77
C SER A 10 11.70 -22.00 -9.05
N GLN A 11 10.41 -22.28 -9.27
CA GLN A 11 9.93 -22.81 -10.54
C GLN A 11 10.04 -21.78 -11.67
N GLU A 12 9.85 -20.49 -11.35
CA GLU A 12 10.15 -19.40 -12.27
C GLU A 12 11.66 -19.26 -12.46
N SER A 13 12.13 -19.40 -13.70
CA SER A 13 13.51 -19.10 -14.07
C SER A 13 13.73 -17.59 -14.22
N GLY A 14 14.97 -17.15 -14.05
CA GLY A 14 15.34 -15.75 -14.23
C GLY A 14 15.30 -14.94 -12.95
N VAL A 15 15.06 -13.64 -13.09
CA VAL A 15 15.31 -12.62 -12.07
C VAL A 15 14.29 -11.49 -12.19
N ALA A 16 13.76 -11.01 -11.07
CA ALA A 16 13.07 -9.74 -10.97
C ALA A 16 13.97 -8.67 -10.35
N LEU A 17 13.92 -7.47 -10.93
CA LEU A 17 14.58 -6.28 -10.46
C LEU A 17 13.51 -5.22 -10.19
N LEU A 18 13.63 -4.58 -9.03
CA LEU A 18 12.78 -3.48 -8.62
C LEU A 18 13.68 -2.28 -8.30
N MET A 19 13.41 -1.14 -8.93
CA MET A 19 13.96 0.14 -8.51
C MET A 19 12.90 0.91 -7.74
N ARG A 20 13.16 1.14 -6.46
CA ARG A 20 12.30 1.92 -5.56
C ARG A 20 12.89 3.31 -5.44
N ASN A 21 12.06 4.31 -5.69
CA ASN A 21 12.31 5.71 -5.38
C ASN A 21 11.38 6.13 -4.24
N GLU A 22 11.90 6.53 -3.08
CA GLU A 22 11.12 7.08 -1.95
C GLU A 22 10.61 8.51 -2.19
N GLY A 23 10.33 8.86 -3.44
CA GLY A 23 9.66 10.07 -3.86
C GLY A 23 8.32 9.75 -4.50
N GLY A 24 7.22 10.05 -3.79
CA GLY A 24 5.85 9.98 -4.31
C GLY A 24 5.13 11.31 -4.19
N PHE A 25 3.79 11.30 -4.26
CA PHE A 25 2.96 12.52 -4.23
C PHE A 25 3.20 13.41 -2.99
N ILE A 26 3.61 12.83 -1.85
CA ILE A 26 3.92 13.61 -0.64
C ILE A 26 5.06 14.63 -0.85
N ALA A 27 5.93 14.41 -1.84
CA ALA A 27 7.08 15.26 -2.09
C ALA A 27 6.78 16.47 -2.98
N GLU A 28 5.59 16.55 -3.60
CA GLU A 28 5.13 17.59 -4.53
C GLU A 28 4.67 18.86 -3.77
N ARG A 29 5.59 19.53 -3.07
CA ARG A 29 5.23 20.60 -2.13
C ARG A 29 5.19 22.00 -2.75
N ARG A 30 5.67 22.18 -3.98
CA ARG A 30 5.71 23.50 -4.62
C ARG A 30 4.50 23.69 -5.53
N PRO A 31 4.04 24.94 -5.73
CA PRO A 31 3.01 25.23 -6.72
C PRO A 31 3.39 24.70 -8.10
N GLY A 32 2.46 24.08 -8.82
CA GLY A 32 2.70 23.53 -10.15
C GLY A 32 3.31 22.12 -10.15
N GLU A 33 3.49 21.46 -8.99
CA GLU A 33 4.09 20.12 -8.90
C GLU A 33 3.09 18.97 -8.76
N ARG A 34 1.80 19.26 -8.61
CA ARG A 34 0.82 18.24 -8.25
C ARG A 34 0.60 17.24 -9.39
N GLY A 35 0.74 15.95 -9.09
CA GLY A 35 0.64 14.85 -10.05
C GLY A 35 1.90 14.60 -10.88
N LEU A 36 2.96 15.41 -10.72
CA LEU A 36 4.16 15.30 -11.54
C LEU A 36 5.03 14.08 -11.20
N ALA A 37 4.97 13.52 -9.99
CA ALA A 37 5.66 12.27 -9.66
C ALA A 37 5.17 11.11 -10.55
N HIS A 38 3.86 11.04 -10.79
CA HIS A 38 3.25 10.06 -11.69
C HIS A 38 3.62 10.34 -13.15
N LEU A 39 3.62 11.61 -13.58
CA LEU A 39 4.10 11.98 -14.91
C LEU A 39 5.56 11.58 -15.13
N ILE A 40 6.45 11.84 -14.17
CA ILE A 40 7.86 11.47 -14.27
C ILE A 40 8.00 9.95 -14.35
N GLU A 41 7.18 9.20 -13.63
CA GLU A 41 7.17 7.73 -13.71
C GLU A 41 6.83 7.23 -15.12
N HIS A 42 5.83 7.80 -15.78
CA HIS A 42 5.57 7.53 -17.19
C HIS A 42 6.73 7.92 -18.11
N VAL A 43 7.34 9.08 -17.88
CA VAL A 43 8.46 9.59 -18.68
C VAL A 43 9.69 8.69 -18.57
N VAL A 44 9.92 8.01 -17.44
CA VAL A 44 11.03 7.05 -17.29
C VAL A 44 11.01 5.95 -18.37
N PHE A 45 9.83 5.47 -18.77
CA PHE A 45 9.71 4.42 -19.80
C PHE A 45 9.77 4.94 -21.23
N HIS A 46 9.51 6.23 -21.43
CA HIS A 46 9.27 6.83 -22.76
C HIS A 46 10.25 7.94 -23.14
N SER A 47 11.27 8.20 -22.30
CA SER A 47 12.28 9.23 -22.54
C SER A 47 13.61 8.62 -22.93
N PRO A 48 14.30 9.19 -23.94
CA PRO A 48 15.71 8.90 -24.13
C PRO A 48 16.50 9.45 -22.94
N THR A 49 17.64 8.83 -22.68
CA THR A 49 18.64 9.32 -21.72
C THR A 49 19.79 9.98 -22.46
N VAL A 50 20.61 10.77 -21.77
CA VAL A 50 21.77 11.46 -22.38
C VAL A 50 22.73 10.48 -23.07
N GLY A 51 22.83 9.24 -22.56
CA GLY A 51 23.72 8.21 -23.10
C GLY A 51 23.07 7.25 -24.10
N SER A 52 21.76 7.36 -24.32
CA SER A 52 20.99 6.43 -25.15
C SER A 52 20.74 6.98 -26.56
N PRO A 53 20.41 6.12 -27.55
CA PRO A 53 19.80 6.57 -28.79
C PRO A 53 18.59 7.49 -28.53
N ASP A 54 18.35 8.45 -29.42
CA ASP A 54 17.18 9.34 -29.38
C ASP A 54 15.90 8.58 -29.80
N ASP A 55 15.57 7.54 -29.04
CA ASP A 55 14.39 6.70 -29.18
C ASP A 55 13.53 6.86 -27.91
N PRO A 56 12.27 7.33 -28.02
CA PRO A 56 11.39 7.43 -26.87
C PRO A 56 11.21 6.09 -26.16
N ASP A 57 11.18 4.98 -26.89
CA ASP A 57 10.95 3.66 -26.29
C ASP A 57 12.25 2.92 -26.01
N HIS A 58 13.40 3.62 -25.92
CA HIS A 58 14.71 3.01 -25.72
C HIS A 58 14.69 2.01 -24.57
N PHE A 59 14.04 2.37 -23.45
CA PHE A 59 13.93 1.55 -22.25
C PHE A 59 13.30 0.17 -22.53
N THR A 60 12.32 0.11 -23.44
CA THR A 60 11.65 -1.15 -23.81
C THR A 60 12.27 -1.84 -25.02
N ARG A 61 13.11 -1.13 -25.79
CA ARG A 61 13.76 -1.61 -27.02
C ARG A 61 15.25 -1.92 -26.89
N VAL A 62 15.81 -1.98 -25.68
CA VAL A 62 17.23 -2.31 -25.41
C VAL A 62 17.71 -3.70 -25.91
N GLY A 63 16.87 -4.45 -26.65
CA GLY A 63 17.24 -5.73 -27.25
C GLY A 63 17.29 -6.90 -26.26
N LEU A 64 16.86 -6.68 -25.01
CA LEU A 64 16.77 -7.71 -23.98
C LEU A 64 15.38 -8.34 -23.95
N GLN A 65 15.29 -9.62 -23.56
CA GLN A 65 14.02 -10.29 -23.29
C GLN A 65 13.44 -9.87 -21.93
N LEU A 66 13.12 -8.59 -21.81
CA LEU A 66 12.45 -8.04 -20.64
C LEU A 66 11.00 -8.47 -20.60
N THR A 67 10.58 -8.92 -19.43
CA THR A 67 9.17 -9.09 -19.09
C THR A 67 8.75 -7.89 -18.25
N LEU A 68 7.80 -7.15 -18.79
CA LEU A 68 7.11 -6.05 -18.16
C LEU A 68 5.92 -6.61 -17.37
N PRO A 69 5.96 -6.67 -16.03
CA PRO A 69 4.95 -7.35 -15.24
C PRO A 69 3.57 -6.70 -15.38
N ALA A 70 2.53 -7.50 -15.55
CA ALA A 70 1.14 -7.04 -15.49
C ALA A 70 0.61 -7.07 -14.03
N PRO A 71 -0.41 -6.27 -13.67
CA PRO A 71 -1.06 -5.25 -14.51
C PRO A 71 -0.26 -3.96 -14.68
N HIS A 72 0.78 -3.74 -13.86
CA HIS A 72 1.57 -2.49 -13.90
C HIS A 72 3.08 -2.75 -13.82
N VAL A 73 3.80 -2.11 -14.74
CA VAL A 73 5.27 -2.11 -14.85
C VAL A 73 5.95 -1.12 -13.91
N ALA A 74 5.16 -0.20 -13.37
CA ALA A 74 5.55 0.74 -12.35
C ALA A 74 4.31 1.21 -11.59
N THR A 75 4.54 1.83 -10.45
CA THR A 75 3.48 2.41 -9.63
C THR A 75 4.00 3.68 -8.98
N THR A 76 3.19 4.73 -8.97
CA THR A 76 3.41 5.89 -8.11
C THR A 76 2.34 5.92 -7.03
N SER A 77 2.77 6.03 -5.77
CA SER A 77 1.91 6.14 -4.60
C SER A 77 2.22 7.42 -3.84
N TRP A 78 1.60 7.53 -2.66
CA TRP A 78 1.89 8.58 -1.71
C TRP A 78 3.39 8.69 -1.36
N ARG A 79 4.06 7.56 -1.13
CA ARG A 79 5.39 7.49 -0.53
C ARG A 79 6.51 7.34 -1.57
N GLU A 80 6.18 6.80 -2.74
CA GLU A 80 7.20 6.23 -3.62
C GLU A 80 6.73 6.13 -5.08
N SER A 81 7.73 6.01 -5.97
CA SER A 81 7.57 5.49 -7.32
C SER A 81 8.43 4.24 -7.48
N ASN A 82 7.83 3.14 -7.91
CA ASN A 82 8.50 1.85 -8.09
C ASN A 82 8.50 1.45 -9.56
N TYR A 83 9.59 0.84 -10.02
CA TYR A 83 9.76 0.31 -11.38
C TYR A 83 10.08 -1.18 -11.31
N PHE A 84 9.35 -2.00 -12.06
CA PHE A 84 9.45 -3.45 -12.03
C PHE A 84 9.90 -3.99 -13.38
N LEU A 85 10.99 -4.75 -13.37
CA LEU A 85 11.52 -5.43 -14.55
C LEU A 85 11.81 -6.89 -14.21
N SER A 86 11.48 -7.80 -15.10
CA SER A 86 11.91 -9.19 -14.99
C SER A 86 12.73 -9.59 -16.22
N SER A 87 13.79 -10.36 -16.01
CA SER A 87 14.51 -11.07 -17.06
C SER A 87 14.21 -12.56 -16.93
N LYS A 88 13.98 -13.23 -18.06
CA LYS A 88 13.83 -14.69 -18.11
C LYS A 88 15.16 -15.43 -17.92
N THR A 89 16.29 -14.71 -18.00
CA THR A 89 17.63 -15.26 -17.81
C THR A 89 18.31 -14.62 -16.60
N PRO A 90 19.11 -15.39 -15.84
CA PRO A 90 19.98 -14.84 -14.79
C PRO A 90 21.38 -14.45 -15.31
N GLN A 91 21.54 -14.24 -16.63
CA GLN A 91 22.86 -13.97 -17.20
C GLN A 91 23.41 -12.63 -16.74
N THR A 92 24.66 -12.62 -16.29
CA THR A 92 25.34 -11.42 -15.76
C THR A 92 25.34 -10.26 -16.76
N GLY A 93 25.45 -10.53 -18.07
CA GLY A 93 25.42 -9.51 -19.12
C GLY A 93 24.05 -8.81 -19.25
N ASP A 94 22.95 -9.56 -19.16
CA ASP A 94 21.60 -9.02 -19.17
C ASP A 94 21.38 -8.17 -17.89
N LEU A 95 21.80 -8.69 -16.74
CA LEU A 95 21.68 -7.97 -15.46
C LEU A 95 22.49 -6.67 -15.45
N ASP A 96 23.71 -6.67 -16.00
CA ASP A 96 24.53 -5.45 -16.13
C ASP A 96 23.84 -4.39 -17.01
N SER A 97 23.21 -4.83 -18.10
CA SER A 97 22.46 -3.95 -19.01
C SER A 97 21.21 -3.37 -18.35
N ILE A 98 20.46 -4.18 -17.58
CA ILE A 98 19.28 -3.71 -16.85
C ILE A 98 19.67 -2.70 -15.76
N LEU A 99 20.74 -2.99 -15.01
CA LEU A 99 21.25 -2.07 -13.99
C LEU A 99 21.75 -0.77 -14.61
N ALA A 100 22.36 -0.81 -15.81
CA ALA A 100 22.72 0.38 -16.57
C ALA A 100 21.49 1.21 -16.93
N LEU A 101 20.45 0.55 -17.46
CA LEU A 101 19.21 1.22 -17.87
C LEU A 101 18.50 1.89 -16.68
N LEU A 102 18.40 1.19 -15.55
CA LEU A 102 17.85 1.76 -14.31
C LEU A 102 18.70 2.93 -13.80
N ARG A 103 20.02 2.84 -13.91
CA ARG A 103 20.95 3.91 -13.54
C ARG A 103 20.74 5.16 -14.38
N GLU A 104 20.61 5.00 -15.70
CA GLU A 104 20.37 6.10 -16.64
C GLU A 104 19.00 6.74 -16.42
N ALA A 105 17.94 5.93 -16.25
CA ALA A 105 16.62 6.44 -15.88
C ALA A 105 16.63 7.25 -14.57
N ALA A 106 17.53 6.88 -13.64
CA ALA A 106 17.64 7.54 -12.35
C ALA A 106 18.51 8.81 -12.32
N SER A 107 19.28 9.14 -13.37
CA SER A 107 20.02 10.42 -13.41
C SER A 107 19.93 11.23 -14.70
N ASP A 108 19.67 10.61 -15.84
CA ASP A 108 20.03 11.17 -17.15
C ASP A 108 18.85 11.26 -18.10
N LEU A 109 17.61 11.31 -17.59
CA LEU A 109 16.44 11.55 -18.44
C LEU A 109 16.54 12.93 -19.12
N THR A 110 16.36 12.95 -20.44
CA THR A 110 16.43 14.18 -21.23
C THR A 110 15.17 15.05 -21.11
N PHE A 111 14.03 14.43 -20.79
CA PHE A 111 12.71 15.06 -20.83
C PHE A 111 12.43 15.69 -22.20
N ARG A 112 12.54 14.89 -23.25
CA ARG A 112 12.25 15.33 -24.63
C ARG A 112 10.81 15.89 -24.70
N PRO A 113 10.57 17.07 -25.30
CA PRO A 113 9.27 17.73 -25.21
C PRO A 113 8.08 16.90 -25.74
N ASP A 114 8.23 16.26 -26.89
CA ASP A 114 7.22 15.38 -27.50
C ASP A 114 6.90 14.16 -26.62
N THR A 115 7.91 13.55 -26.00
CA THR A 115 7.70 12.48 -25.01
C THR A 115 6.87 12.99 -23.84
N VAL A 116 7.24 14.13 -23.26
CA VAL A 116 6.55 14.69 -22.10
C VAL A 116 5.09 15.01 -22.46
N ASP A 117 4.85 15.65 -23.60
CA ASP A 117 3.52 15.99 -24.06
C ASP A 117 2.65 14.75 -24.32
N GLY A 118 3.23 13.70 -24.91
CA GLY A 118 2.55 12.42 -25.08
C GLY A 118 2.18 11.76 -23.74
N GLN A 119 3.09 11.77 -22.77
CA GLN A 119 2.83 11.17 -21.46
C GLN A 119 1.84 11.99 -20.62
N ARG A 120 1.75 13.31 -20.79
CA ARG A 120 0.68 14.11 -20.16
C ARG A 120 -0.69 13.61 -20.55
N ILE A 121 -0.91 13.36 -21.84
CA ILE A 121 -2.20 12.89 -22.36
C ILE A 121 -2.57 11.54 -21.69
N SER A 122 -1.63 10.60 -21.66
CA SER A 122 -1.83 9.28 -21.03
C SER A 122 -2.17 9.42 -19.55
N VAL A 123 -1.37 10.18 -18.80
CA VAL A 123 -1.56 10.35 -17.36
C VAL A 123 -2.89 11.06 -17.06
N MET A 124 -3.23 12.11 -17.82
CA MET A 124 -4.50 12.82 -17.64
C MET A 124 -5.71 11.91 -17.93
N GLN A 125 -5.61 11.02 -18.92
CA GLN A 125 -6.66 10.03 -19.17
C GLN A 125 -6.81 9.07 -17.99
N GLU A 126 -5.71 8.54 -17.44
CA GLU A 126 -5.77 7.69 -16.25
C GLU A 126 -6.32 8.40 -15.02
N MET A 127 -5.94 9.66 -14.81
CA MET A 127 -6.47 10.50 -13.74
C MET A 127 -7.97 10.72 -13.90
N ALA A 128 -8.45 10.97 -15.13
CA ALA A 128 -9.86 11.11 -15.43
C ALA A 128 -10.64 9.81 -15.13
N ASP A 129 -10.10 8.65 -15.53
CA ASP A 129 -10.71 7.34 -15.29
C ASP A 129 -10.80 6.99 -13.79
N LYS A 130 -9.79 7.41 -13.01
CA LYS A 130 -9.69 7.14 -11.56
C LYS A 130 -10.31 8.24 -10.68
N LYS A 131 -10.72 9.38 -11.27
CA LYS A 131 -11.09 10.61 -10.56
C LYS A 131 -12.07 10.39 -9.42
N LEU A 132 -13.15 9.67 -9.69
CA LEU A 132 -14.19 9.39 -8.71
C LEU A 132 -13.67 8.59 -7.51
N GLY A 133 -12.91 7.52 -7.77
CA GLY A 133 -12.31 6.69 -6.74
C GLY A 133 -11.30 7.47 -5.90
N ASN A 134 -10.51 8.33 -6.57
CA ASN A 134 -9.61 9.26 -5.91
C ASN A 134 -10.41 10.17 -4.97
N GLU A 135 -11.39 10.94 -5.43
CA GLU A 135 -12.18 11.85 -4.59
C GLU A 135 -12.81 11.18 -3.35
N ILE A 136 -13.31 9.95 -3.50
CA ILE A 136 -13.80 9.13 -2.37
C ILE A 136 -12.68 8.86 -1.37
N TYR A 137 -11.52 8.43 -1.86
CA TYR A 137 -10.34 8.17 -1.03
C TYR A 137 -9.80 9.45 -0.36
N ALA A 138 -9.85 10.61 -1.03
CA ALA A 138 -9.46 11.92 -0.46
C ALA A 138 -10.23 12.20 0.81
N SER A 139 -11.56 12.16 0.67
CA SER A 139 -12.45 12.54 1.74
C SER A 139 -12.34 11.57 2.93
N TYR A 140 -12.01 10.31 2.66
CA TYR A 140 -11.65 9.35 3.70
C TYR A 140 -10.32 9.70 4.38
N ILE A 141 -9.23 9.87 3.63
CA ILE A 141 -7.90 10.21 4.19
C ILE A 141 -7.91 11.53 4.95
N ALA A 142 -8.63 12.54 4.47
CA ALA A 142 -8.83 13.81 5.18
C ALA A 142 -9.56 13.65 6.53
N ALA A 143 -10.33 12.57 6.70
CA ALA A 143 -11.02 12.25 7.96
C ALA A 143 -10.15 11.44 8.93
N VAL A 144 -9.30 10.54 8.44
CA VAL A 144 -8.51 9.60 9.27
C VAL A 144 -7.03 9.94 9.42
N ALA A 145 -6.47 10.73 8.50
CA ALA A 145 -5.10 11.26 8.55
C ALA A 145 -5.05 12.78 8.23
N PRO A 146 -5.80 13.60 8.98
CA PRO A 146 -5.84 15.06 8.82
C PRO A 146 -4.48 15.70 9.12
N GLY A 147 -4.04 16.63 8.26
CA GLY A 147 -2.68 17.16 8.30
C GLY A 147 -1.66 16.33 7.51
N SER A 148 -2.09 15.19 6.94
CA SER A 148 -1.56 14.83 5.64
C SER A 148 -1.84 15.98 4.68
N PRO A 149 -0.94 16.30 3.73
CA PRO A 149 -1.26 17.22 2.65
C PRO A 149 -2.66 16.91 2.15
N ASN A 150 -3.65 17.75 2.44
CA ASN A 150 -5.01 17.53 1.94
C ASN A 150 -4.99 17.46 0.38
N ASP A 151 -3.90 17.97 -0.18
CA ASP A 151 -3.37 17.95 -1.54
C ASP A 151 -2.96 16.57 -2.13
N VAL A 152 -3.07 15.43 -1.41
CA VAL A 152 -2.75 14.09 -1.98
C VAL A 152 -3.58 13.78 -3.22
N ILE A 153 -4.81 14.30 -3.22
CA ILE A 153 -5.78 14.09 -4.29
C ILE A 153 -5.77 15.23 -5.27
N ASP A 154 -5.41 16.44 -4.81
CA ASP A 154 -5.00 17.49 -5.74
C ASP A 154 -3.88 16.98 -6.64
N ALA A 155 -2.96 16.12 -6.17
CA ALA A 155 -1.98 15.48 -7.02
C ALA A 155 -2.58 14.53 -8.05
N GLN A 156 -3.46 13.61 -7.64
CA GLN A 156 -4.03 12.59 -8.52
C GLN A 156 -5.18 13.09 -9.41
N ASN A 157 -5.65 14.33 -9.21
CA ASN A 157 -6.67 15.01 -10.00
C ASN A 157 -6.21 16.43 -10.44
N SER A 158 -4.90 16.71 -10.44
CA SER A 158 -4.37 18.05 -10.70
C SER A 158 -4.49 18.49 -12.15
N ASP A 159 -4.74 19.78 -12.36
CA ASP A 159 -4.52 20.45 -13.63
C ASP A 159 -3.03 20.78 -13.89
N ASP A 160 -2.16 20.72 -12.87
CA ASP A 160 -0.72 20.99 -12.99
C ASP A 160 -0.06 20.05 -14.02
N VAL A 161 -0.54 18.80 -14.13
CA VAL A 161 -0.06 17.84 -15.13
C VAL A 161 -0.27 18.33 -16.56
N SER A 162 -1.25 19.20 -16.83
CA SER A 162 -1.47 19.74 -18.18
C SER A 162 -0.60 20.95 -18.50
N THR A 163 -0.13 21.70 -17.48
CA THR A 163 0.46 23.04 -17.65
C THR A 163 1.88 23.20 -17.10
N ALA A 164 2.37 22.30 -16.24
CA ALA A 164 3.67 22.44 -15.60
C ALA A 164 4.79 22.59 -16.63
N ASN A 165 5.63 23.61 -16.53
CA ASN A 165 6.74 23.77 -17.46
C ASN A 165 7.82 22.69 -17.25
N ILE A 166 8.69 22.51 -18.25
CA ILE A 166 9.73 21.48 -18.26
C ILE A 166 10.73 21.64 -17.11
N ASP A 167 10.99 22.87 -16.67
CA ASP A 167 11.93 23.15 -15.59
C ASP A 167 11.37 22.75 -14.23
N THR A 168 10.04 22.89 -14.02
CA THR A 168 9.34 22.36 -12.85
C THR A 168 9.45 20.84 -12.80
N ILE A 169 9.17 20.15 -13.91
CA ILE A 169 9.27 18.69 -14.00
C ILE A 169 10.70 18.22 -13.71
N ARG A 170 11.70 18.81 -14.39
CA ARG A 170 13.13 18.50 -14.16
C ARG A 170 13.58 18.85 -12.76
N GLY A 171 13.02 19.91 -12.17
CA GLY A 171 13.29 20.34 -10.80
C GLY A 171 12.79 19.34 -9.78
N LEU A 172 11.58 18.80 -9.98
CA LEU A 172 11.04 17.72 -9.16
C LEU A 172 11.84 16.43 -9.34
N TYR A 173 12.12 16.02 -10.58
CA TYR A 173 12.94 14.83 -10.88
C TYR A 173 14.28 14.86 -10.14
N ARG A 174 15.05 15.95 -10.23
CA ARG A 174 16.33 16.10 -9.52
C ARG A 174 16.22 16.04 -7.99
N ARG A 175 15.04 16.34 -7.44
CA ARG A 175 14.74 16.26 -6.01
C ARG A 175 14.40 14.84 -5.57
N LEU A 176 13.64 14.10 -6.38
CA LEU A 176 13.20 12.75 -6.05
C LEU A 176 14.29 11.72 -6.38
N TYR A 177 14.90 11.80 -7.56
CA TYR A 177 15.82 10.80 -8.10
C TYR A 177 17.25 11.03 -7.61
N ARG A 178 17.48 10.61 -6.36
CA ARG A 178 18.74 10.78 -5.64
C ARG A 178 19.17 9.46 -5.01
N PRO A 179 20.48 9.17 -4.89
CA PRO A 179 20.96 7.88 -4.42
C PRO A 179 20.49 7.56 -2.99
N GLU A 180 20.28 8.53 -2.11
CA GLU A 180 19.74 8.30 -0.76
C GLU A 180 18.28 7.82 -0.73
N ASN A 181 17.48 8.24 -1.71
CA ASN A 181 16.06 7.87 -1.84
C ASN A 181 15.85 6.57 -2.61
N MET A 182 16.93 5.96 -3.10
CA MET A 182 16.88 4.87 -4.06
C MET A 182 17.28 3.54 -3.44
N MET A 183 16.53 2.51 -3.81
CA MET A 183 16.81 1.12 -3.48
C MET A 183 16.65 0.22 -4.72
N ILE A 184 17.66 -0.62 -4.96
CA ILE A 184 17.56 -1.70 -5.95
C ILE A 184 17.28 -3.02 -5.21
N VAL A 185 16.22 -3.70 -5.58
CA VAL A 185 15.87 -5.02 -5.04
C VAL A 185 15.97 -6.05 -6.15
N VAL A 186 16.70 -7.13 -5.93
CA VAL A 186 16.89 -8.21 -6.90
C VAL A 186 16.46 -9.54 -6.29
N VAL A 187 15.57 -10.27 -6.97
CA VAL A 187 15.04 -11.56 -6.51
C VAL A 187 15.12 -12.58 -7.65
N GLY A 188 15.71 -13.75 -7.41
CA GLY A 188 15.75 -14.83 -8.39
C GLY A 188 16.96 -15.75 -8.26
N ASN A 189 17.24 -16.49 -9.33
CA ASN A 189 18.37 -17.43 -9.38
C ASN A 189 19.69 -16.70 -9.70
N VAL A 190 20.25 -16.03 -8.70
CA VAL A 190 21.41 -15.13 -8.88
C VAL A 190 22.55 -15.47 -7.91
N LYS A 191 23.78 -15.16 -8.34
CA LYS A 191 24.95 -15.16 -7.46
C LYS A 191 25.10 -13.79 -6.80
N VAL A 192 25.08 -13.77 -5.47
CA VAL A 192 25.07 -12.53 -4.67
C VAL A 192 26.32 -11.68 -4.94
N ASP A 193 27.50 -12.29 -5.03
CA ASP A 193 28.76 -11.55 -5.20
C ASP A 193 28.89 -10.93 -6.60
N ASP A 194 28.42 -11.63 -7.64
CA ASP A 194 28.37 -11.10 -9.01
C ASP A 194 27.44 -9.86 -9.06
N LEU A 195 26.26 -9.95 -8.44
CA LEU A 195 25.31 -8.82 -8.39
C LEU A 195 25.85 -7.64 -7.58
N LYS A 196 26.51 -7.88 -6.44
CA LYS A 196 27.15 -6.80 -5.67
C LYS A 196 28.17 -6.07 -6.54
N THR A 197 28.99 -6.81 -7.29
CA THR A 197 29.99 -6.25 -8.19
C THR A 197 29.33 -5.41 -9.30
N LEU A 198 28.25 -5.90 -9.90
CA LEU A 198 27.50 -5.15 -10.92
C LEU A 198 26.83 -3.89 -10.36
N ILE A 199 26.19 -3.99 -9.20
CA ILE A 199 25.54 -2.85 -8.54
C ILE A 199 26.59 -1.79 -8.18
N ASP A 200 27.74 -2.18 -7.64
CA ASP A 200 28.85 -1.27 -7.34
C ASP A 200 29.41 -0.61 -8.61
N LYS A 201 29.63 -1.39 -9.67
CA LYS A 201 30.04 -0.89 -10.99
C LYS A 201 29.09 0.19 -11.52
N ARG A 202 27.77 0.01 -11.37
CA ARG A 202 26.75 0.91 -11.96
C ARG A 202 26.36 2.07 -11.07
N PHE A 203 26.29 1.86 -9.75
CA PHE A 203 25.75 2.83 -8.80
C PHE A 203 26.77 3.29 -7.74
N GLY A 204 27.94 2.67 -7.63
CA GLY A 204 28.93 2.96 -6.59
C GLY A 204 29.50 4.38 -6.65
N ASN A 205 29.52 4.98 -7.84
CA ASN A 205 29.93 6.38 -8.04
C ASN A 205 28.78 7.38 -7.94
N TRP A 206 27.54 6.93 -7.70
CA TRP A 206 26.38 7.82 -7.63
C TRP A 206 26.25 8.45 -6.24
N ALA A 207 26.80 9.65 -6.11
CA ALA A 207 26.79 10.42 -4.87
C ALA A 207 25.72 11.55 -4.90
N PRO A 208 25.16 11.92 -3.74
CA PRO A 208 24.29 13.08 -3.63
C PRO A 208 25.05 14.37 -4.01
N LEU A 209 24.48 15.19 -4.89
CA LEU A 209 25.11 16.46 -5.32
C LEU A 209 25.08 17.57 -4.25
N THR A 210 24.18 17.43 -3.26
CA THR A 210 23.97 18.37 -2.15
C THR A 210 23.67 17.59 -0.88
N PRO A 211 23.81 18.19 0.32
CA PRO A 211 23.37 17.55 1.55
C PRO A 211 21.93 17.02 1.42
N THR A 212 21.71 15.83 1.96
CA THR A 212 20.43 15.13 1.88
C THR A 212 19.32 15.95 2.53
N SER A 213 18.27 16.27 1.77
CA SER A 213 16.98 16.60 2.36
C SER A 213 16.26 15.28 2.67
N HIS A 214 15.96 15.02 3.94
CA HIS A 214 15.10 13.89 4.27
C HIS A 214 13.76 14.01 3.50
N PRO A 215 13.18 12.89 3.06
CA PRO A 215 11.83 12.89 2.50
C PRO A 215 10.87 13.67 3.41
N ALA A 216 9.88 14.33 2.82
CA ALA A 216 8.89 15.07 3.59
C ALA A 216 8.30 14.15 4.67
N PRO A 217 8.23 14.59 5.94
CA PRO A 217 7.78 13.73 7.02
C PRO A 217 6.36 13.25 6.76
N PHE A 218 6.12 11.98 7.03
CA PHE A 218 4.78 11.41 6.97
C PHE A 218 3.88 12.10 8.00
N PRO A 219 2.58 12.19 7.72
CA PRO A 219 1.62 12.70 8.68
C PRO A 219 1.64 11.79 9.90
N THR A 220 1.96 12.35 11.06
CA THR A 220 1.97 11.60 12.32
C THR A 220 0.58 11.51 12.90
N PHE A 221 0.37 10.52 13.77
CA PHE A 221 -0.93 10.28 14.40
C PHE A 221 -1.37 11.51 15.19
N GLN A 222 -2.56 12.05 14.90
CA GLN A 222 -3.13 13.17 15.62
C GLN A 222 -4.55 12.81 16.05
N ARG A 223 -4.64 12.25 17.27
CA ARG A 223 -5.88 11.74 17.88
C ARG A 223 -7.04 12.72 17.73
N ASP A 224 -6.82 14.00 18.07
CA ASP A 224 -7.88 15.01 18.14
C ASP A 224 -8.34 15.51 16.77
N HIS A 225 -7.63 15.18 15.71
CA HIS A 225 -7.99 15.64 14.37
C HIS A 225 -8.85 14.60 13.63
N ILE A 226 -8.82 13.33 14.06
CA ILE A 226 -9.60 12.27 13.42
C ILE A 226 -11.08 12.58 13.58
N ARG A 227 -11.79 12.68 12.46
CA ARG A 227 -13.23 12.94 12.47
C ARG A 227 -13.95 11.68 12.97
N PRO A 228 -14.88 11.73 13.92
CA PRO A 228 -15.56 10.53 14.37
C PRO A 228 -16.45 9.90 13.29
N ILE A 229 -17.11 10.73 12.48
CA ILE A 229 -18.02 10.30 11.42
C ILE A 229 -17.72 11.07 10.12
N SER A 230 -17.68 10.37 8.98
CA SER A 230 -17.69 10.99 7.64
C SER A 230 -18.65 10.28 6.69
N PHE A 231 -18.92 10.89 5.54
CA PHE A 231 -19.70 10.26 4.49
C PHE A 231 -19.20 10.65 3.10
N SER A 232 -19.65 9.92 2.08
CA SER A 232 -19.54 10.31 0.67
C SER A 232 -20.86 10.04 -0.05
N ALA A 233 -21.31 11.03 -0.81
CA ALA A 233 -22.61 11.02 -1.50
C ALA A 233 -22.45 11.10 -3.03
N LEU A 234 -21.32 10.65 -3.57
CA LEU A 234 -21.05 10.78 -5.01
C LEU A 234 -22.04 9.92 -5.83
N PRO A 235 -22.63 10.43 -6.92
CA PRO A 235 -23.70 9.73 -7.65
C PRO A 235 -23.34 8.35 -8.19
N GLN A 236 -22.07 8.14 -8.57
CA GLN A 236 -21.54 6.86 -9.02
C GLN A 236 -20.65 6.18 -7.96
N GLY A 237 -20.71 6.65 -6.72
CA GLY A 237 -19.90 6.14 -5.62
C GLY A 237 -20.25 4.71 -5.24
N ARG A 238 -19.30 4.03 -4.60
CA ARG A 238 -19.53 2.72 -4.00
C ARG A 238 -20.52 2.81 -2.83
N ARG A 239 -21.15 1.69 -2.50
CA ARG A 239 -22.02 1.52 -1.34
C ARG A 239 -21.29 0.71 -0.27
N THR A 240 -20.72 1.40 0.71
CA THR A 240 -19.86 0.80 1.72
C THR A 240 -20.05 1.50 3.07
N ALA A 241 -20.33 0.74 4.12
CA ALA A 241 -20.15 1.17 5.51
C ALA A 241 -18.77 0.70 5.98
N LEU A 242 -18.07 1.54 6.73
CA LEU A 242 -16.68 1.31 7.13
C LEU A 242 -16.46 1.79 8.57
N VAL A 243 -15.95 0.91 9.43
CA VAL A 243 -15.37 1.29 10.72
C VAL A 243 -13.86 1.18 10.60
N THR A 244 -13.16 2.28 10.88
CA THR A 244 -11.71 2.35 10.91
C THR A 244 -11.23 2.71 12.30
N VAL A 245 -10.31 1.95 12.85
CA VAL A 245 -9.57 2.34 14.06
C VAL A 245 -8.18 2.78 13.66
N VAL A 246 -7.92 4.07 13.80
CA VAL A 246 -6.64 4.69 13.46
C VAL A 246 -5.77 4.74 14.71
N MET A 247 -4.52 4.30 14.60
CA MET A 247 -3.56 4.20 15.68
C MET A 247 -2.20 4.73 15.24
N PRO A 248 -1.31 5.10 16.18
CA PRO A 248 0.09 5.37 15.88
C PRO A 248 0.72 4.25 15.04
N THR A 249 1.59 4.64 14.09
CA THR A 249 2.41 3.67 13.36
C THR A 249 3.18 2.79 14.34
N PRO A 250 3.25 1.47 14.12
CA PRO A 250 3.97 0.58 15.00
C PRO A 250 5.46 0.92 14.96
N VAL A 251 6.12 0.84 16.12
CA VAL A 251 7.58 0.92 16.16
C VAL A 251 8.15 -0.26 15.37
N PRO A 252 9.19 -0.05 14.54
CA PRO A 252 9.86 -1.14 13.86
C PRO A 252 10.21 -2.27 14.84
N PRO A 253 9.95 -3.53 14.47
CA PRO A 253 10.15 -4.65 15.36
C PRO A 253 11.63 -4.76 15.72
N SER A 254 11.94 -4.94 17.01
CA SER A 254 13.34 -5.03 17.45
C SER A 254 14.06 -6.30 16.96
N SER A 255 13.30 -7.29 16.51
CA SER A 255 13.82 -8.56 16.00
C SER A 255 12.80 -9.20 15.07
N ARG A 256 13.29 -10.06 14.18
CA ARG A 256 12.48 -10.86 13.26
C ARG A 256 11.48 -11.75 14.00
N ASP A 257 11.86 -12.34 15.14
CA ASP A 257 10.96 -13.14 15.98
C ASP A 257 9.78 -12.33 16.52
N ARG A 258 10.04 -11.10 17.02
CA ARG A 258 8.97 -10.23 17.53
C ARG A 258 8.03 -9.80 16.40
N GLN A 259 8.58 -9.55 15.22
CA GLN A 259 7.77 -9.26 14.02
C GLN A 259 6.85 -10.43 13.69
N ALA A 260 7.41 -11.64 13.59
CA ALA A 260 6.64 -12.83 13.23
C ALA A 260 5.53 -13.13 14.25
N GLN A 261 5.82 -13.00 15.55
CA GLN A 261 4.82 -13.19 16.61
C GLN A 261 3.67 -12.17 16.51
N ALA A 262 3.98 -10.91 16.20
CA ALA A 262 2.95 -9.89 15.98
C ALA A 262 2.13 -10.19 14.73
N GLU A 263 2.77 -10.57 13.62
CA GLU A 263 2.10 -10.91 12.36
C GLU A 263 1.20 -12.15 12.50
N VAL A 264 1.62 -13.20 13.22
CA VAL A 264 0.76 -14.36 13.54
C VAL A 264 -0.50 -13.92 14.30
N MET A 265 -0.37 -13.01 15.26
CA MET A 265 -1.52 -12.48 15.99
C MET A 265 -2.45 -11.63 15.11
N ASP A 266 -1.88 -10.77 14.26
CA ASP A 266 -2.62 -9.96 13.29
C ASP A 266 -3.41 -10.86 12.32
N LEU A 267 -2.77 -11.89 11.76
CA LEU A 267 -3.39 -12.86 10.86
C LEU A 267 -4.51 -13.66 11.55
N LEU A 268 -4.27 -14.10 12.79
CA LEU A 268 -5.24 -14.90 13.55
C LEU A 268 -6.49 -14.09 13.90
N VAL A 269 -6.31 -12.87 14.40
CA VAL A 269 -7.43 -11.99 14.74
C VAL A 269 -8.17 -11.54 13.49
N THR A 270 -7.45 -11.25 12.40
CA THR A 270 -8.06 -10.98 11.10
C THR A 270 -8.93 -12.14 10.64
N ARG A 271 -8.48 -13.39 10.81
CA ARG A 271 -9.29 -14.56 10.48
C ARG A 271 -10.53 -14.66 11.36
N ALA A 272 -10.38 -14.52 12.69
CA ALA A 272 -11.48 -14.63 13.63
C ALA A 272 -12.58 -13.57 13.35
N VAL A 273 -12.19 -12.31 13.12
CA VAL A 273 -13.14 -11.23 12.81
C VAL A 273 -13.81 -11.43 11.46
N ASN A 274 -13.05 -11.82 10.42
CA ASN A 274 -13.65 -12.11 9.11
C ASN A 274 -14.66 -13.26 9.17
N ASN A 275 -14.36 -14.33 9.92
CA ASN A 275 -15.31 -15.43 10.13
C ASN A 275 -16.59 -14.92 10.80
N ARG A 276 -16.48 -14.10 11.84
CA ARG A 276 -17.65 -13.49 12.51
C ARG A 276 -18.44 -12.57 11.59
N LEU A 277 -17.77 -11.70 10.82
CA LEU A 277 -18.46 -10.83 9.88
C LEU A 277 -19.21 -11.65 8.82
N SER A 278 -18.62 -12.75 8.33
CA SER A 278 -19.25 -13.60 7.31
C SER A 278 -20.59 -14.22 7.75
N THR A 279 -20.82 -14.40 9.06
CA THR A 279 -22.11 -14.91 9.55
C THR A 279 -23.24 -13.90 9.42
N LEU A 280 -22.94 -12.63 9.12
CA LEU A 280 -23.92 -11.57 8.90
C LEU A 280 -24.49 -11.57 7.47
N GLN A 281 -23.95 -12.42 6.58
CA GLN A 281 -24.27 -12.43 5.15
C GLN A 281 -25.47 -13.28 4.64
N PRO A 282 -26.33 -13.98 5.41
CA PRO A 282 -27.34 -14.86 4.80
C PRO A 282 -28.48 -14.18 3.99
N ALA A 283 -28.46 -12.87 3.67
CA ALA A 283 -29.55 -12.20 2.94
C ALA A 283 -29.20 -10.95 2.08
N ASN A 284 -27.95 -10.74 1.63
CA ASN A 284 -27.58 -9.47 0.94
C ASN A 284 -26.99 -9.68 -0.48
N PRO A 285 -27.62 -9.17 -1.56
CA PRO A 285 -27.10 -9.31 -2.93
C PRO A 285 -25.87 -8.40 -3.22
N ALA A 286 -25.56 -7.43 -2.35
CA ALA A 286 -24.19 -6.91 -2.19
C ALA A 286 -23.61 -7.55 -0.92
N GLY A 287 -22.54 -8.33 -1.08
CA GLY A 287 -22.23 -9.42 -0.15
C GLY A 287 -20.74 -9.62 0.12
N LYS A 288 -19.98 -8.53 0.29
CA LYS A 288 -18.58 -8.63 0.77
C LYS A 288 -18.42 -7.78 2.02
N VAL A 289 -18.44 -8.45 3.17
CA VAL A 289 -17.97 -7.89 4.44
C VAL A 289 -16.53 -8.35 4.66
N GLY A 290 -15.77 -7.61 5.45
CA GLY A 290 -14.47 -8.10 5.87
C GLY A 290 -13.73 -7.16 6.78
N MET A 291 -12.53 -7.59 7.15
CA MET A 291 -11.56 -6.82 7.91
C MET A 291 -10.16 -7.00 7.35
N PHE A 292 -9.37 -5.93 7.35
CA PHE A 292 -7.91 -6.00 7.20
C PHE A 292 -7.21 -5.07 8.19
N ILE A 293 -5.90 -5.27 8.31
CA ILE A 293 -5.00 -4.46 9.13
C ILE A 293 -3.94 -3.86 8.20
N GLU A 294 -3.76 -2.55 8.27
CA GLU A 294 -2.71 -1.81 7.57
C GLU A 294 -1.66 -1.32 8.58
N ASN A 295 -0.38 -1.41 8.21
CA ASN A 295 0.76 -1.14 9.09
C ASN A 295 1.63 0.03 8.63
N GLY A 296 1.03 1.22 8.48
CA GLY A 296 1.82 2.44 8.24
C GLY A 296 1.93 2.87 6.79
N GLU A 297 1.17 2.31 5.85
CA GLU A 297 1.19 2.82 4.46
C GLU A 297 0.75 4.30 4.44
N GLN A 298 -0.21 4.68 5.28
CA GLN A 298 -0.65 6.07 5.47
C GLN A 298 0.08 6.81 6.61
N GLY A 299 1.21 6.29 7.11
CA GLY A 299 1.87 6.84 8.30
C GLY A 299 1.12 6.57 9.61
N GLN A 300 0.12 5.67 9.58
CA GLN A 300 -0.68 5.19 10.70
C GLN A 300 -0.90 3.69 10.62
N ARG A 301 -1.14 3.02 11.77
CA ARG A 301 -1.75 1.69 11.77
C ARG A 301 -3.27 1.83 11.69
N GLN A 302 -3.92 1.02 10.86
CA GLN A 302 -5.38 1.02 10.73
C GLN A 302 -5.93 -0.39 10.87
N ILE A 303 -7.02 -0.55 11.61
CA ILE A 303 -7.89 -1.73 11.54
C ILE A 303 -9.16 -1.28 10.84
N MET A 304 -9.48 -1.90 9.70
CA MET A 304 -10.59 -1.49 8.84
C MET A 304 -11.58 -2.63 8.69
N LEU A 305 -12.83 -2.42 9.09
CA LEU A 305 -13.95 -3.35 8.92
C LEU A 305 -14.97 -2.72 7.99
N TRP A 306 -15.40 -3.44 6.95
CA TRP A 306 -16.36 -2.90 5.99
C TRP A 306 -17.54 -3.85 5.74
N ASP A 307 -18.63 -3.25 5.29
CA ASP A 307 -19.81 -3.92 4.75
C ASP A 307 -20.20 -3.24 3.43
N ASN A 308 -20.07 -3.98 2.32
CA ASN A 308 -20.55 -3.53 1.01
C ASN A 308 -22.02 -3.87 0.89
N TYR A 309 -22.87 -2.85 0.97
CA TYR A 309 -24.30 -3.00 1.15
C TYR A 309 -25.08 -2.68 -0.14
N ALA A 310 -26.29 -3.23 -0.28
CA ALA A 310 -27.15 -2.98 -1.44
C ALA A 310 -27.90 -1.65 -1.28
N GLU A 311 -28.38 -1.06 -2.39
CA GLU A 311 -29.09 0.22 -2.34
C GLU A 311 -30.17 0.28 -1.26
N GLY A 312 -30.12 1.33 -0.42
CA GLY A 312 -31.04 1.54 0.69
C GLY A 312 -30.73 0.75 1.97
N LEU A 313 -29.71 -0.13 1.99
CA LEU A 313 -29.36 -0.96 3.15
C LEU A 313 -28.17 -0.43 3.96
N TRP A 314 -27.93 0.88 3.96
CA TRP A 314 -26.84 1.47 4.73
C TRP A 314 -27.09 1.37 6.24
N GLU A 315 -28.34 1.48 6.71
CA GLU A 315 -28.65 1.43 8.15
C GLU A 315 -28.35 0.05 8.76
N PRO A 316 -28.83 -1.08 8.19
CA PRO A 316 -28.45 -2.41 8.68
C PRO A 316 -26.94 -2.65 8.62
N ALA A 317 -26.25 -2.16 7.59
CA ALA A 317 -24.80 -2.30 7.46
C ALA A 317 -24.04 -1.60 8.60
N VAL A 318 -24.38 -0.34 8.88
CA VAL A 318 -23.84 0.41 10.03
C VAL A 318 -24.15 -0.30 11.35
N ALA A 319 -25.41 -0.72 11.55
CA ALA A 319 -25.82 -1.37 12.78
C ALA A 319 -25.10 -2.71 13.00
N ASN A 320 -24.87 -3.48 11.94
CA ASN A 320 -24.16 -4.74 12.00
C ASN A 320 -22.68 -4.56 12.34
N LEU A 321 -21.99 -3.63 11.68
CA LEU A 321 -20.61 -3.30 12.02
C LEU A 321 -20.48 -2.83 13.47
N GLN A 322 -21.38 -1.94 13.92
CA GLN A 322 -21.37 -1.44 15.30
C GLN A 322 -21.60 -2.54 16.33
N ARG A 323 -22.51 -3.48 16.05
CA ARG A 323 -22.75 -4.62 16.94
C ARG A 323 -21.50 -5.49 17.06
N VAL A 324 -20.86 -5.81 15.94
CA VAL A 324 -19.64 -6.64 15.92
C VAL A 324 -18.50 -5.98 16.68
N THR A 325 -18.23 -4.70 16.44
CA THR A 325 -17.15 -3.97 17.11
C THR A 325 -17.41 -3.83 18.61
N CYS A 326 -18.66 -3.57 19.00
CA CYS A 326 -19.08 -3.55 20.40
C CYS A 326 -18.91 -4.92 21.06
N ASP A 327 -19.43 -6.00 20.45
CA ASP A 327 -19.36 -7.36 20.99
C ASP A 327 -17.90 -7.82 21.17
N LEU A 328 -17.02 -7.51 20.20
CA LEU A 328 -15.59 -7.80 20.29
C LEU A 328 -14.89 -6.99 21.40
N THR A 329 -15.36 -5.78 21.69
CA THR A 329 -14.80 -4.92 22.74
C THR A 329 -15.23 -5.38 24.13
N VAL A 330 -16.52 -5.69 24.30
CA VAL A 330 -17.13 -6.11 25.56
C VAL A 330 -16.80 -7.57 25.86
N SER A 331 -17.33 -8.48 25.04
CA SER A 331 -17.30 -9.93 25.27
C SER A 331 -16.08 -10.60 24.63
N GLY A 332 -15.57 -10.05 23.52
CA GLY A 332 -14.45 -10.62 22.78
C GLY A 332 -14.84 -11.80 21.89
N PHE A 333 -13.85 -12.61 21.56
CA PHE A 333 -13.98 -13.89 20.87
C PHE A 333 -14.44 -15.00 21.82
N THR A 334 -15.18 -15.96 21.28
CA THR A 334 -15.45 -17.24 21.94
C THR A 334 -14.29 -18.21 21.76
N ALA A 335 -14.25 -19.29 22.57
CA ALA A 335 -13.23 -20.33 22.42
C ALA A 335 -13.33 -21.02 21.05
N ASP A 336 -14.55 -21.31 20.59
CA ASP A 336 -14.79 -21.99 19.32
C ASP A 336 -14.37 -21.13 18.12
N GLU A 337 -14.66 -19.82 18.13
CA GLU A 337 -14.19 -18.89 17.09
C GLU A 337 -12.66 -18.85 17.03
N TRP A 338 -12.01 -18.87 18.19
CA TRP A 338 -10.56 -18.80 18.29
C TRP A 338 -9.89 -20.07 17.75
N GLU A 339 -10.38 -21.24 18.13
CA GLU A 339 -9.85 -22.52 17.64
C GLU A 339 -10.14 -22.72 16.14
N ALA A 340 -11.33 -22.33 15.66
CA ALA A 340 -11.63 -22.33 14.23
C ALA A 340 -10.69 -21.41 13.44
N ALA A 341 -10.39 -20.22 13.98
CA ALA A 341 -9.46 -19.29 13.37
C ALA A 341 -8.02 -19.83 13.32
N LYS A 342 -7.56 -20.51 14.38
CA LYS A 342 -6.25 -21.18 14.41
C LYS A 342 -6.14 -22.24 13.32
N LEU A 343 -7.11 -23.15 13.25
CA LEU A 343 -7.13 -24.21 12.24
C LEU A 343 -7.13 -23.62 10.83
N SER A 344 -7.98 -22.60 10.59
CA SER A 344 -8.04 -21.92 9.30
C SER A 344 -6.73 -21.24 8.92
N LEU A 345 -6.07 -20.56 9.89
CA LEU A 345 -4.78 -19.92 9.67
C LEU A 345 -3.68 -20.94 9.36
N THR A 346 -3.58 -22.03 10.10
CA THR A 346 -2.58 -23.08 9.86
C THR A 346 -2.76 -23.68 8.47
N ASN A 347 -3.99 -24.05 8.08
CA ASN A 347 -4.28 -24.59 6.75
C ASN A 347 -3.94 -23.60 5.63
N ASP A 348 -4.18 -22.30 5.85
CA ASP A 348 -3.84 -21.28 4.86
C ASP A 348 -2.32 -21.12 4.70
N LEU A 349 -1.59 -21.06 5.82
CA LEU A 349 -0.12 -20.98 5.81
C LEU A 349 0.52 -22.25 5.23
N ASP A 350 -0.05 -23.43 5.48
CA ASP A 350 0.39 -24.69 4.87
C ASP A 350 0.31 -24.64 3.35
N ARG A 351 -0.83 -24.17 2.80
CA ARG A 351 -0.99 -23.99 1.35
C ARG A 351 0.00 -22.97 0.79
N ARG A 352 0.11 -21.79 1.41
CA ARG A 352 1.03 -20.74 0.95
C ARG A 352 2.50 -21.19 1.00
N ALA A 353 2.88 -21.94 2.02
CA ALA A 353 4.22 -22.53 2.12
C ALA A 353 4.48 -23.54 0.99
N ALA A 354 3.50 -24.41 0.70
CA ALA A 354 3.59 -25.36 -0.41
C ALA A 354 3.64 -24.67 -1.79
N ASP A 355 2.97 -23.53 -1.93
CA ASP A 355 2.95 -22.74 -3.16
C ASP A 355 4.15 -21.77 -3.28
N MET A 356 4.99 -21.65 -2.26
CA MET A 356 6.12 -20.72 -2.25
C MET A 356 7.06 -20.88 -3.46
N PRO A 357 7.41 -22.10 -3.94
CA PRO A 357 8.18 -22.27 -5.16
C PRO A 357 7.53 -21.69 -6.44
N LYS A 358 6.20 -21.46 -6.43
CA LYS A 358 5.40 -20.94 -7.55
C LYS A 358 5.23 -19.42 -7.52
N VAL A 359 5.50 -18.77 -6.38
CA VAL A 359 5.35 -17.30 -6.24
C VAL A 359 6.30 -16.60 -7.20
N ALA A 360 5.81 -15.58 -7.91
CA ALA A 360 6.62 -14.86 -8.87
C ALA A 360 7.75 -14.07 -8.19
N ASN A 361 8.90 -13.96 -8.85
CA ASN A 361 10.06 -13.21 -8.37
C ASN A 361 9.69 -11.73 -8.12
N VAL A 362 8.84 -11.15 -8.98
CA VAL A 362 8.41 -9.75 -8.87
C VAL A 362 7.56 -9.51 -7.63
N ASP A 363 6.72 -10.46 -7.23
CA ASP A 363 5.86 -10.32 -6.05
C ASP A 363 6.70 -10.33 -4.77
N LEU A 364 7.68 -11.22 -4.68
CA LEU A 364 8.65 -11.20 -3.59
C LEU A 364 9.54 -9.95 -3.59
N ALA A 365 9.91 -9.42 -4.76
CA ALA A 365 10.67 -8.19 -4.84
C ALA A 365 9.88 -7.01 -4.26
N LYS A 366 8.57 -6.92 -4.56
CA LYS A 366 7.64 -5.95 -3.98
C LYS A 366 7.55 -6.10 -2.46
N GLU A 367 7.29 -7.32 -1.97
CA GLU A 367 7.20 -7.58 -0.54
C GLU A 367 8.50 -7.26 0.21
N LEU A 368 9.65 -7.64 -0.35
CA LEU A 368 10.96 -7.32 0.23
C LEU A 368 11.21 -5.81 0.26
N SER A 369 10.90 -5.11 -0.84
CA SER A 369 11.04 -3.65 -0.95
C SER A 369 10.21 -2.94 0.12
N HIS A 370 8.93 -3.29 0.26
CA HIS A 370 8.04 -2.72 1.27
C HIS A 370 8.52 -3.03 2.70
N ALA A 371 8.89 -4.29 2.98
CA ALA A 371 9.37 -4.67 4.29
C ALA A 371 10.59 -3.84 4.70
N LEU A 372 11.58 -3.70 3.81
CA LEU A 372 12.80 -2.93 4.08
C LEU A 372 12.53 -1.43 4.24
N ALA A 373 11.60 -0.88 3.46
CA ALA A 373 11.20 0.52 3.56
C ALA A 373 10.54 0.87 4.91
N ASP A 374 9.87 -0.10 5.53
CA ASP A 374 9.24 0.05 6.85
C ASP A 374 10.16 -0.39 8.01
N GLY A 375 11.44 -0.69 7.74
CA GLY A 375 12.37 -1.18 8.76
C GLY A 375 12.01 -2.59 9.28
N ARG A 376 11.29 -3.36 8.47
CA ARG A 376 10.85 -4.74 8.75
C ARG A 376 11.67 -5.76 7.96
N SER A 377 11.48 -7.01 8.33
CA SER A 377 11.99 -8.19 7.64
C SER A 377 10.95 -8.76 6.68
N LEU A 378 11.35 -9.21 5.49
CA LEU A 378 10.50 -10.12 4.71
C LEU A 378 10.44 -11.46 5.43
N ILE A 379 9.24 -11.91 5.84
CA ILE A 379 9.02 -13.23 6.43
C ILE A 379 8.23 -14.08 5.42
N PRO A 380 8.88 -15.02 4.72
CA PRO A 380 8.20 -15.81 3.70
C PRO A 380 7.17 -16.77 4.33
N PRO A 381 6.16 -17.23 3.57
CA PRO A 381 5.07 -18.04 4.09
C PRO A 381 5.48 -19.33 4.80
N ASP A 382 6.52 -20.01 4.33
CA ASP A 382 7.06 -21.24 4.93
C ASP A 382 7.69 -20.96 6.31
N GLU A 383 8.38 -19.83 6.46
CA GLU A 383 8.88 -19.37 7.75
C GLU A 383 7.74 -18.91 8.66
N MET A 384 6.75 -18.17 8.13
CA MET A 384 5.56 -17.76 8.90
C MET A 384 4.79 -18.96 9.44
N LEU A 385 4.67 -20.03 8.65
CA LEU A 385 4.08 -21.30 9.08
C LEU A 385 4.83 -21.91 10.27
N ARG A 386 6.17 -21.88 10.29
CA ARG A 386 6.96 -22.36 11.44
C ARG A 386 6.67 -21.54 12.69
N TYR A 387 6.64 -20.21 12.58
CA TYR A 387 6.27 -19.35 13.71
C TYR A 387 4.84 -19.61 14.20
N ALA A 388 3.88 -19.80 13.28
CA ALA A 388 2.51 -20.13 13.63
C ALA A 388 2.43 -21.47 14.38
N ARG A 389 3.10 -22.52 13.89
CA ARG A 389 3.11 -23.83 14.57
C ARG A 389 3.71 -23.78 15.97
N ASP A 390 4.68 -22.90 16.23
CA ASP A 390 5.24 -22.70 17.57
C ASP A 390 4.34 -21.82 18.47
N THR A 391 3.74 -20.78 17.89
CA THR A 391 3.02 -19.73 18.64
C THR A 391 1.58 -20.12 18.96
N LEU A 392 0.85 -20.68 17.98
CA LEU A 392 -0.58 -20.96 18.10
C LEU A 392 -0.95 -21.89 19.28
N PRO A 393 -0.17 -22.93 19.62
CA PRO A 393 -0.44 -23.77 20.80
C PRO A 393 -0.33 -23.03 22.13
N ARG A 394 0.42 -21.92 22.19
CA ARG A 394 0.70 -21.16 23.42
C ARG A 394 -0.27 -20.01 23.65
N ILE A 395 -1.13 -19.69 22.68
CA ILE A 395 -2.09 -18.59 22.78
C ILE A 395 -3.52 -19.11 22.88
N ASP A 396 -4.26 -18.65 23.89
CA ASP A 396 -5.67 -18.97 24.08
C ASP A 396 -6.56 -17.78 23.68
N VAL A 397 -7.88 -17.96 23.78
CA VAL A 397 -8.86 -16.91 23.49
C VAL A 397 -8.63 -15.65 24.34
N ARG A 398 -8.07 -15.79 25.55
CA ARG A 398 -7.74 -14.64 26.41
C ARG A 398 -6.62 -13.80 25.81
N SER A 399 -5.62 -14.43 25.18
CA SER A 399 -4.59 -13.72 24.41
C SER A 399 -5.18 -12.93 23.26
N GLY A 400 -6.13 -13.51 22.50
CA GLY A 400 -6.86 -12.82 21.43
C GLY A 400 -7.64 -11.61 21.95
N ASN A 401 -8.42 -11.79 23.02
CA ASN A 401 -9.22 -10.72 23.63
C ASN A 401 -8.35 -9.58 24.19
N ARG A 402 -7.21 -9.91 24.83
CA ARG A 402 -6.24 -8.91 25.29
C ARG A 402 -5.61 -8.15 24.13
N TRP A 403 -5.27 -8.86 23.05
CA TRP A 403 -4.72 -8.23 21.85
C TRP A 403 -5.72 -7.25 21.25
N TRP A 404 -6.97 -7.68 21.02
CA TRP A 404 -8.02 -6.86 20.42
C TRP A 404 -8.28 -5.58 21.21
N ARG A 405 -8.57 -5.71 22.52
CA ARG A 405 -8.84 -4.55 23.39
C ARG A 405 -7.67 -3.58 23.46
N ARG A 406 -6.43 -4.09 23.45
CA ARG A 406 -5.23 -3.22 23.44
C ARG A 406 -5.13 -2.44 22.13
N GLN A 407 -5.36 -3.08 20.98
CA GLN A 407 -5.34 -2.38 19.69
C GLN A 407 -6.48 -1.34 19.63
N TRP A 408 -7.72 -1.78 19.85
CA TRP A 408 -8.89 -0.92 19.79
C TRP A 408 -8.78 0.29 20.73
N GLY A 409 -8.35 0.07 21.98
CA GLY A 409 -8.16 1.13 22.98
C GLY A 409 -6.98 2.07 22.72
N SER A 410 -6.01 1.67 21.89
CA SER A 410 -4.88 2.52 21.52
C SER A 410 -5.22 3.51 20.39
N GLY A 411 -6.32 3.25 19.67
CA GLY A 411 -6.73 4.05 18.51
C GLY A 411 -7.87 5.03 18.77
N VAL A 412 -8.33 5.61 17.68
CA VAL A 412 -9.56 6.41 17.58
C VAL A 412 -10.42 5.77 16.50
N GLU A 413 -11.69 5.56 16.83
CA GLU A 413 -12.68 5.01 15.91
C GLU A 413 -13.19 6.11 14.96
N HIS A 414 -13.30 5.75 13.69
CA HIS A 414 -13.89 6.53 12.61
C HIS A 414 -14.95 5.68 11.91
N LEU A 415 -16.19 6.16 11.89
CA LEU A 415 -17.28 5.56 11.13
C LEU A 415 -17.50 6.34 9.83
N ARG A 416 -17.55 5.62 8.71
CA ARG A 416 -17.81 6.19 7.40
C ARG A 416 -18.89 5.43 6.67
N VAL A 417 -19.75 6.16 5.97
CA VAL A 417 -20.72 5.56 5.05
C VAL A 417 -20.64 6.24 3.70
N GLU A 418 -20.56 5.44 2.65
CA GLU A 418 -20.49 5.90 1.28
C GLU A 418 -21.68 5.35 0.52
N GLY A 419 -22.43 6.21 -0.15
CA GLY A 419 -23.57 5.81 -0.96
C GLY A 419 -24.26 7.01 -1.63
N PRO A 420 -24.68 6.91 -2.91
CA PRO A 420 -25.38 8.00 -3.60
C PRO A 420 -26.63 8.51 -2.87
N GLU A 421 -27.31 7.66 -2.10
CA GLU A 421 -28.51 7.99 -1.33
C GLU A 421 -28.29 9.10 -0.28
N PHE A 422 -27.06 9.30 0.21
CA PHE A 422 -26.75 10.36 1.17
C PHE A 422 -26.87 11.77 0.58
N ALA A 423 -26.92 11.91 -0.75
CA ALA A 423 -27.19 13.20 -1.39
C ALA A 423 -28.59 13.75 -1.07
N LYS A 424 -29.51 12.88 -0.63
CA LYS A 424 -30.89 13.23 -0.25
C LYS A 424 -31.10 13.32 1.26
N VAL A 425 -30.11 12.95 2.05
CA VAL A 425 -30.17 12.99 3.52
C VAL A 425 -29.77 14.39 3.97
N SER A 426 -30.63 15.08 4.72
CA SER A 426 -30.41 16.48 5.13
C SER A 426 -29.24 16.64 6.10
N ASP A 427 -29.06 15.68 7.01
CA ASP A 427 -27.92 15.58 7.93
C ASP A 427 -27.38 14.15 7.98
N PRO A 428 -26.51 13.77 7.02
CA PRO A 428 -25.91 12.43 6.94
C PRO A 428 -25.18 12.03 8.21
N VAL A 429 -24.44 12.95 8.83
CA VAL A 429 -23.61 12.66 10.00
C VAL A 429 -24.49 12.33 11.20
N SER A 430 -25.54 13.11 11.45
CA SER A 430 -26.49 12.81 12.52
C SER A 430 -27.27 11.53 12.26
N ALA A 431 -27.70 11.27 11.02
CA ALA A 431 -28.39 10.03 10.67
C ALA A 431 -27.52 8.79 10.95
N ILE A 432 -26.28 8.78 10.47
CA ILE A 432 -25.31 7.70 10.71
C ILE A 432 -25.09 7.48 12.21
N ARG A 433 -24.94 8.57 12.96
CA ARG A 433 -24.74 8.55 14.41
C ARG A 433 -25.91 7.92 15.15
N VAL A 434 -27.14 8.30 14.80
CA VAL A 434 -28.35 7.75 15.41
C VAL A 434 -28.42 6.25 15.15
N THR A 435 -28.27 5.83 13.89
CA THR A 435 -28.28 4.40 13.52
C THR A 435 -27.23 3.59 14.27
N ALA A 436 -25.99 4.09 14.36
CA ALA A 436 -24.93 3.41 15.11
C ALA A 436 -25.28 3.32 16.60
N ASN A 437 -25.78 4.39 17.21
CA ASN A 437 -26.11 4.42 18.64
C ASN A 437 -27.33 3.57 19.02
N GLU A 438 -28.29 3.41 18.11
CA GLU A 438 -29.46 2.53 18.33
C GLU A 438 -29.09 1.04 18.22
N ALA A 439 -28.03 0.71 17.48
CA ALA A 439 -27.58 -0.66 17.30
C ALA A 439 -26.98 -1.29 18.57
N SER A 440 -26.57 -0.48 19.56
CA SER A 440 -26.03 -0.96 20.83
C SER A 440 -26.70 -0.30 22.03
N SER A 441 -27.29 -1.12 22.89
CA SER A 441 -27.81 -0.69 24.20
C SER A 441 -26.71 -0.47 25.25
N THR A 442 -25.45 -0.77 24.92
CA THR A 442 -24.31 -0.63 25.83
C THR A 442 -23.77 0.80 25.80
N PRO A 443 -23.78 1.56 26.92
CA PRO A 443 -23.34 2.96 26.95
C PRO A 443 -21.92 3.21 26.42
N ASN A 444 -21.03 2.23 26.57
CA ASN A 444 -19.61 2.31 26.15
C ASN A 444 -19.38 2.03 24.66
N CYS A 445 -20.43 1.74 23.89
CA CYS A 445 -20.35 1.43 22.47
C CYS A 445 -21.01 2.50 21.59
N LYS A 446 -21.16 3.72 22.11
CA LYS A 446 -21.78 4.82 21.36
C LYS A 446 -20.77 5.49 20.42
N ALA A 447 -21.21 5.79 19.20
CA ALA A 447 -20.49 6.64 18.26
C ALA A 447 -20.53 8.09 18.76
N HIS A 448 -19.36 8.62 19.13
CA HIS A 448 -19.17 9.92 19.77
C HIS A 448 -18.94 11.09 18.81
#